data_AF-A0A4Z0H7T7-F1
#
_entry.id   AF-A0A4Z0H7T7-F1
#
_cell.length_a   1.000
_cell.length_b   1.000
_cell.length_c   1.000
_cell.angle_alpha   90.00
_cell.angle_beta   90.00
_cell.angle_gamma   90.00
#
_symmetry.space_group_name_H-M   'P 1'
#
loop_
_entity.id
_entity.type
_entity.pdbx_description
1 polymer ?
#
loop_
_entity_poly.entity_id
_entity_poly.type
_entity_poly.pdbx_seq_one_letter_code
_entity_poly.pdbx_strand_id
1 'polypeptide(L)'
;MSRTGSAAHALDRRALLAAAGAVGAVAGLGAPMRPSGHTAAAAPGPSGRRVTAAPAGPSSAGTTLRSVATPRGSGDFRRLGDGPGWARVVRTEQAAAQSGRAGRRTALASFVQLTDLHLTDVQHPVRYEFLRAGRPGAWRPHEALTVAGVVSLVERINRLRGGPVTGAPLTFAMTTGDNTDNNSRLELDWYLTALSGGRITPNSGDPRDYEGVQDSGLKDFWHPGTALRDADKQAGFPRIDGYLEAALRTLTSPGLHLPWYSTVGNHDGLSGGVYAFDHGYLTELATGTRKLQIIPAAEAERIYRGEREGADPRGARIRELLRAHAREARTVTADERRAPFTLREYLAAHLDPKHTGPGPVGHGYTRRNLEQGTLYYSFRISSETLGISLDTTDPGGHYTGSLGTAQLRWLERTLKAHRDQHILVFSHHCASSMTNPNPDPARPGEARHGGAELVDLFRRNPQVLAWINGHSHRNRITPHGTFWEITTASHIDFPQLVRVIEVVDNHDGTLSLLTTLVESAAPHRTDLTDLSRTGLASLYRELAFNAAGSRGTLAGQPDDRNTELLLRKR
;
A
#
# COMPACT_ATOMS: atom_id res chain seq x y z
N MET A 1 44.75 -37.27 14.46
CA MET A 1 45.11 -35.84 14.55
C MET A 1 45.17 -35.28 13.14
N SER A 2 44.58 -34.11 12.98
CA SER A 2 43.99 -33.56 11.76
C SER A 2 44.92 -32.66 10.93
N ARG A 3 44.74 -32.72 9.61
CA ARG A 3 44.53 -31.59 8.66
C ARG A 3 45.75 -30.75 8.25
N THR A 4 46.26 -30.89 7.02
CA THR A 4 45.83 -30.32 5.71
C THR A 4 46.21 -28.84 5.49
N GLY A 5 47.34 -28.64 4.81
CA GLY A 5 47.43 -28.10 3.44
C GLY A 5 46.81 -26.73 3.12
N SER A 6 47.67 -25.71 3.02
CA SER A 6 47.47 -24.43 2.35
C SER A 6 47.62 -24.57 0.83
N ALA A 7 46.78 -23.89 0.05
CA ALA A 7 47.15 -23.36 -1.27
C ALA A 7 46.18 -22.25 -1.70
N ALA A 8 46.73 -21.04 -1.85
CA ALA A 8 46.14 -19.95 -2.60
C ALA A 8 46.50 -20.10 -4.08
N HIS A 9 45.58 -19.78 -5.00
CA HIS A 9 45.91 -19.49 -6.38
C HIS A 9 45.03 -18.35 -6.91
N ALA A 10 45.72 -17.33 -7.42
CA ALA A 10 45.20 -16.27 -8.28
C ALA A 10 45.13 -16.75 -9.75
N LEU A 11 44.67 -15.85 -10.64
CA LEU A 11 44.52 -15.87 -12.11
C LEU A 11 43.04 -16.09 -12.56
N ASP A 12 42.47 -15.43 -13.57
CA ASP A 12 43.06 -14.69 -14.69
C ASP A 12 42.07 -13.65 -15.29
N ARG A 13 42.63 -12.56 -15.81
CA ARG A 13 42.00 -11.54 -16.65
C ARG A 13 42.17 -11.94 -18.12
N ARG A 14 41.19 -12.61 -18.76
CA ARG A 14 41.02 -12.67 -20.24
C ARG A 14 39.79 -13.48 -20.68
N ALA A 15 38.65 -12.79 -20.84
CA ALA A 15 37.50 -13.11 -21.70
C ALA A 15 36.44 -12.06 -21.32
N LEU A 16 35.85 -11.21 -22.16
CA LEU A 16 35.51 -11.31 -23.57
C LEU A 16 35.25 -9.86 -24.07
N LEU A 17 35.88 -9.45 -25.17
CA LEU A 17 35.54 -8.22 -25.93
C LEU A 17 35.39 -8.62 -27.40
N ALA A 18 34.21 -8.38 -27.98
CA ALA A 18 33.90 -8.09 -29.40
C ALA A 18 32.35 -8.18 -29.53
N ALA A 19 31.60 -7.20 -30.03
CA ALA A 19 31.87 -6.39 -31.21
C ALA A 19 31.31 -4.96 -31.12
N ALA A 20 32.11 -4.00 -31.61
CA ALA A 20 31.71 -2.70 -32.15
C ALA A 20 30.97 -2.89 -33.50
N GLY A 21 30.24 -1.96 -34.10
CA GLY A 21 29.99 -0.53 -33.91
C GLY A 21 29.46 0.03 -35.24
N ALA A 22 28.76 1.17 -35.23
CA ALA A 22 28.67 2.06 -36.39
C ALA A 22 28.23 3.47 -35.93
N VAL A 23 29.12 4.43 -36.19
CA VAL A 23 28.94 5.87 -35.99
C VAL A 23 28.31 6.45 -37.26
N GLY A 24 27.36 7.37 -37.10
CA GLY A 24 26.88 8.25 -38.18
C GLY A 24 26.62 9.64 -37.62
N ALA A 25 27.56 10.56 -37.84
CA ALA A 25 27.40 11.98 -37.56
C ALA A 25 26.74 12.67 -38.76
N VAL A 26 25.71 13.50 -38.51
CA VAL A 26 25.26 14.54 -39.44
C VAL A 26 24.99 15.81 -38.63
N ALA A 27 25.74 16.87 -38.95
CA ALA A 27 25.47 18.23 -38.53
C ALA A 27 24.43 18.86 -39.46
N GLY A 28 23.49 19.63 -38.92
CA GLY A 28 22.51 20.40 -39.69
C GLY A 28 21.91 21.53 -38.85
N LEU A 29 22.21 22.76 -39.26
CA LEU A 29 21.69 24.04 -38.74
C LEU A 29 20.19 24.21 -39.05
N GLY A 30 19.44 24.91 -38.18
CA GLY A 30 18.36 25.82 -38.62
C GLY A 30 16.96 25.67 -38.00
N ALA A 31 16.61 26.68 -37.18
CA ALA A 31 15.30 27.32 -36.98
C ALA A 31 14.19 26.64 -36.13
N PRO A 32 13.33 27.46 -35.45
CA PRO A 32 12.63 27.07 -34.24
C PRO A 32 11.24 26.50 -34.51
N MET A 33 10.87 25.40 -33.86
CA MET A 33 9.49 24.89 -33.89
C MET A 33 8.77 25.12 -32.55
N ARG A 34 7.64 25.81 -32.66
CA ARG A 34 6.63 26.07 -31.63
C ARG A 34 6.23 24.78 -30.90
N PRO A 35 5.89 24.83 -29.60
CA PRO A 35 5.33 23.67 -28.92
C PRO A 35 3.88 23.48 -29.36
N SER A 36 3.63 22.48 -30.20
CA SER A 36 2.31 21.93 -30.45
C SER A 36 1.84 21.15 -29.22
N GLY A 37 0.70 21.57 -28.67
CA GLY A 37 0.02 20.84 -27.61
C GLY A 37 -0.41 19.47 -28.11
N HIS A 38 0.05 18.42 -27.43
CA HIS A 38 -0.39 17.06 -27.69
C HIS A 38 -1.15 16.54 -26.47
N THR A 39 -2.44 16.28 -26.69
CA THR A 39 -3.33 15.54 -25.79
C THR A 39 -2.77 14.15 -25.55
N ALA A 40 -2.76 13.71 -24.29
CA ALA A 40 -2.37 12.36 -23.93
C ALA A 40 -3.38 11.38 -24.54
N ALA A 41 -2.96 10.58 -25.51
CA ALA A 41 -3.73 9.43 -25.96
C ALA A 41 -3.73 8.40 -24.82
N ALA A 42 -4.91 8.03 -24.34
CA ALA A 42 -5.07 6.91 -23.42
C ALA A 42 -4.44 5.66 -24.05
N ALA A 43 -3.65 4.91 -23.27
CA ALA A 43 -3.05 3.68 -23.75
C ALA A 43 -4.16 2.73 -24.25
N PRO A 44 -4.00 2.08 -25.42
CA PRO A 44 -4.96 1.10 -25.89
C PRO A 44 -4.98 -0.08 -24.91
N GLY A 45 -6.09 -0.27 -24.21
CA GLY A 45 -6.29 -1.44 -23.35
C GLY A 45 -6.23 -2.73 -24.18
N PRO A 46 -5.81 -3.86 -23.59
CA PRO A 46 -5.69 -5.12 -24.32
C PRO A 46 -7.05 -5.52 -24.90
N SER A 47 -7.08 -5.80 -26.20
CA SER A 47 -8.21 -6.43 -26.89
C SER A 47 -8.28 -7.92 -26.53
N GLY A 48 -8.48 -8.23 -25.25
CA GLY A 48 -8.89 -9.57 -24.84
C GLY A 48 -10.39 -9.70 -25.10
N ARG A 49 -10.81 -10.77 -25.78
CA ARG A 49 -12.22 -11.12 -25.94
C ARG A 49 -12.83 -11.29 -24.54
N ARG A 50 -13.49 -10.24 -24.04
CA ARG A 50 -14.14 -10.19 -22.74
C ARG A 50 -15.31 -11.18 -22.80
N VAL A 51 -15.12 -12.38 -22.27
CA VAL A 51 -16.25 -13.28 -22.01
C VAL A 51 -17.10 -12.54 -20.99
N THR A 52 -18.22 -11.97 -21.44
CA THR A 52 -19.21 -11.37 -20.55
C THR A 52 -19.85 -12.52 -19.79
N ALA A 53 -19.23 -12.94 -18.68
CA ALA A 53 -19.89 -13.78 -17.71
C ALA A 53 -21.16 -13.04 -17.27
N ALA A 54 -22.31 -13.70 -17.37
CA ALA A 54 -23.54 -13.14 -16.84
C ALA A 54 -23.32 -12.75 -15.36
N PRO A 55 -23.91 -11.63 -14.89
CA PRO A 55 -23.80 -11.25 -13.50
C PRO A 55 -24.16 -12.43 -12.60
N ALA A 56 -23.34 -12.69 -11.58
CA ALA A 56 -23.80 -13.53 -10.50
C ALA A 56 -24.99 -12.84 -9.83
N GLY A 57 -25.85 -13.56 -9.11
CA GLY A 57 -26.78 -12.89 -8.20
C GLY A 57 -26.02 -12.11 -7.12
N PRO A 58 -26.57 -11.01 -6.56
CA PRO A 58 -25.99 -10.31 -5.42
C PRO A 58 -25.63 -11.27 -4.29
N SER A 59 -24.50 -11.03 -3.60
CA SER A 59 -24.02 -11.94 -2.55
C SER A 59 -23.25 -11.19 -1.47
N SER A 60 -23.63 -11.42 -0.21
CA SER A 60 -22.90 -10.93 0.97
C SER A 60 -21.77 -11.87 1.41
N ALA A 61 -21.61 -13.03 0.75
CA ALA A 61 -20.64 -14.04 1.16
C ALA A 61 -19.21 -13.51 1.10
N GLY A 62 -18.48 -13.69 2.21
CA GLY A 62 -17.10 -13.21 2.34
C GLY A 62 -16.95 -11.70 2.49
N THR A 63 -18.02 -10.98 2.82
CA THR A 63 -17.99 -9.55 3.07
C THR A 63 -18.43 -9.25 4.50
N THR A 64 -18.11 -8.04 4.96
CA THR A 64 -18.54 -7.53 6.27
C THR A 64 -20.06 -7.37 6.38
N LEU A 65 -20.83 -7.48 5.29
CA LEU A 65 -22.30 -7.54 5.35
C LEU A 65 -22.81 -8.80 6.07
N ARG A 66 -22.00 -9.87 6.08
CA ARG A 66 -22.39 -11.16 6.68
C ARG A 66 -21.84 -11.33 8.09
N SER A 67 -20.55 -11.07 8.27
CA SER A 67 -19.87 -11.20 9.57
C SER A 67 -18.61 -10.36 9.57
N VAL A 68 -18.15 -9.99 10.76
CA VAL A 68 -16.89 -9.26 10.98
C VAL A 68 -16.12 -9.86 12.14
N ALA A 69 -14.78 -9.79 12.12
CA ALA A 69 -13.96 -10.19 13.24
C ALA A 69 -14.27 -9.30 14.45
N THR A 70 -14.76 -9.91 15.53
CA THR A 70 -15.20 -9.20 16.73
C THR A 70 -14.48 -9.73 17.97
N PRO A 71 -13.97 -8.83 18.83
CA PRO A 71 -13.31 -9.26 20.07
C PRO A 71 -14.28 -9.97 21.00
N ARG A 72 -13.77 -11.00 21.67
CA ARG A 72 -14.48 -11.79 22.68
C ARG A 72 -13.77 -11.66 24.03
N GLY A 73 -14.56 -11.64 25.10
CA GLY A 73 -14.06 -11.45 26.47
C GLY A 73 -13.72 -10.00 26.82
N SER A 74 -13.23 -9.80 28.05
CA SER A 74 -13.00 -8.48 28.66
C SER A 74 -11.58 -8.29 29.23
N GLY A 75 -10.66 -9.23 28.98
CA GLY A 75 -9.25 -9.11 29.41
C GLY A 75 -8.45 -8.14 28.53
N ASP A 76 -7.19 -7.90 28.93
CA ASP A 76 -6.26 -6.99 28.21
C ASP A 76 -5.93 -7.52 26.81
N PHE A 77 -5.61 -8.81 26.71
CA PHE A 77 -5.55 -9.53 25.43
C PHE A 77 -6.90 -10.20 25.14
N ARG A 78 -7.51 -9.85 24.01
CA ARG A 78 -8.81 -10.41 23.59
C ARG A 78 -8.67 -11.24 22.33
N ARG A 79 -9.29 -12.41 22.37
CA ARG A 79 -9.39 -13.30 21.22
C ARG A 79 -10.43 -12.77 20.24
N LEU A 80 -10.23 -12.99 18.95
CA LEU A 80 -11.21 -12.65 17.93
C LEU A 80 -12.14 -13.84 17.64
N GLY A 81 -13.34 -13.54 17.15
CA GLY A 81 -14.30 -14.54 16.66
C GLY A 81 -15.36 -13.89 15.78
N ASP A 82 -16.27 -14.70 15.25
CA ASP A 82 -17.33 -14.19 14.38
C ASP A 82 -18.24 -13.20 15.12
N GLY A 83 -18.50 -12.05 14.53
CA GLY A 83 -19.49 -11.10 15.00
C GLY A 83 -20.56 -10.80 13.96
N PRO A 84 -21.57 -9.99 14.33
CA PRO A 84 -22.62 -9.59 13.42
C PRO A 84 -22.06 -8.74 12.27
N GLY A 85 -22.55 -8.99 11.05
CA GLY A 85 -22.21 -8.15 9.90
C GLY A 85 -22.67 -6.71 10.07
N TRP A 86 -22.00 -5.79 9.37
CA TRP A 86 -22.37 -4.39 9.31
C TRP A 86 -23.42 -4.15 8.22
N ALA A 87 -24.59 -3.63 8.62
CA ALA A 87 -25.64 -3.25 7.69
C ALA A 87 -25.19 -2.13 6.75
N ARG A 88 -25.85 -2.03 5.58
CA ARG A 88 -25.61 -0.94 4.64
C ARG A 88 -26.34 0.32 5.08
N VAL A 89 -25.63 1.45 5.11
CA VAL A 89 -26.20 2.78 5.32
C VAL A 89 -26.38 3.47 3.97
N VAL A 90 -27.58 4.02 3.71
CA VAL A 90 -27.82 4.86 2.53
C VAL A 90 -27.54 6.31 2.90
N ARG A 91 -26.66 6.96 2.14
CA ARG A 91 -26.20 8.35 2.33
C ARG A 91 -26.76 9.24 1.24
N THR A 92 -27.63 10.18 1.61
CA THR A 92 -28.42 11.04 0.71
C THR A 92 -28.01 12.51 0.73
N GLU A 93 -26.85 12.84 1.31
CA GLU A 93 -26.37 14.21 1.50
C GLU A 93 -26.17 14.96 0.17
N GLN A 94 -25.88 14.24 -0.92
CA GLN A 94 -25.62 14.83 -2.25
C GLN A 94 -26.76 14.62 -3.25
N ALA A 95 -27.62 13.60 -3.04
CA ALA A 95 -28.85 13.39 -3.81
C ALA A 95 -29.88 12.54 -3.04
N ALA A 96 -31.16 12.78 -3.30
CA ALA A 96 -32.26 12.02 -2.72
C ALA A 96 -32.36 10.63 -3.34
N ALA A 97 -32.56 9.62 -2.49
CA ALA A 97 -32.75 8.24 -2.92
C ALA A 97 -34.17 8.02 -3.46
N GLN A 98 -34.29 7.61 -4.73
CA GLN A 98 -35.59 7.33 -5.35
C GLN A 98 -36.06 5.89 -5.06
N SER A 99 -37.38 5.68 -5.11
CA SER A 99 -38.00 4.36 -4.94
C SER A 99 -37.71 3.45 -6.15
N GLY A 100 -37.67 2.13 -5.90
CA GLY A 100 -37.45 1.13 -6.95
C GLY A 100 -36.05 1.12 -7.59
N ARG A 101 -35.14 2.05 -7.25
CA ARG A 101 -33.78 2.14 -7.85
C ARG A 101 -33.00 0.83 -7.78
N ALA A 102 -33.11 0.10 -6.67
CA ALA A 102 -32.41 -1.16 -6.47
C ALA A 102 -32.76 -2.23 -7.52
N GLY A 103 -33.98 -2.19 -8.08
CA GLY A 103 -34.45 -3.10 -9.12
C GLY A 103 -34.22 -2.60 -10.56
N ARG A 104 -33.84 -1.33 -10.74
CA ARG A 104 -33.62 -0.70 -12.06
C ARG A 104 -32.14 -0.46 -12.38
N ARG A 105 -31.30 -0.35 -11.35
CA ARG A 105 -29.90 0.09 -11.51
C ARG A 105 -29.08 -0.81 -12.43
N THR A 106 -28.15 -0.21 -13.16
CA THR A 106 -27.17 -0.90 -14.00
C THR A 106 -25.75 -0.58 -13.54
N ALA A 107 -24.89 -1.59 -13.42
CA ALA A 107 -23.49 -1.39 -13.03
C ALA A 107 -22.67 -0.80 -14.18
N LEU A 108 -21.98 0.31 -13.90
CA LEU A 108 -21.04 0.99 -14.78
C LEU A 108 -19.59 0.54 -14.53
N ALA A 109 -19.27 0.24 -13.27
CA ALA A 109 -17.99 -0.29 -12.82
C ALA A 109 -18.16 -1.12 -11.54
N SER A 110 -17.31 -2.13 -11.35
CA SER A 110 -17.24 -2.93 -10.12
C SER A 110 -15.81 -3.40 -9.92
N PHE A 111 -15.19 -3.03 -8.80
CA PHE A 111 -13.76 -3.26 -8.56
C PHE A 111 -13.45 -3.36 -7.06
N VAL A 112 -12.24 -3.81 -6.74
CA VAL A 112 -11.72 -3.88 -5.37
C VAL A 112 -10.64 -2.83 -5.18
N GLN A 113 -10.66 -2.10 -4.08
CA GLN A 113 -9.58 -1.21 -3.66
C GLN A 113 -8.91 -1.76 -2.41
N LEU A 114 -7.58 -1.82 -2.45
CA LEU A 114 -6.69 -2.17 -1.33
C LEU A 114 -5.71 -1.01 -1.11
N THR A 115 -5.17 -0.88 0.09
CA THR A 115 -4.24 0.20 0.44
C THR A 115 -3.44 -0.17 1.66
N ASP A 116 -2.26 0.43 1.79
CA ASP A 116 -1.46 0.38 3.01
C ASP A 116 -1.27 -1.09 3.42
N LEU A 117 -0.79 -1.88 2.46
CA LEU A 117 -0.48 -3.30 2.67
C LEU A 117 0.72 -3.45 3.61
N HIS A 118 1.67 -2.50 3.54
CA HIS A 118 2.94 -2.52 4.26
C HIS A 118 3.56 -3.91 4.26
N LEU A 119 3.96 -4.41 3.09
CA LEU A 119 4.83 -5.58 3.07
C LEU A 119 6.13 -5.20 3.78
N THR A 120 6.38 -5.82 4.93
CA THR A 120 7.39 -5.35 5.88
C THR A 120 8.50 -6.37 6.04
N ASP A 121 9.74 -5.95 5.76
CA ASP A 121 10.95 -6.64 6.19
C ASP A 121 11.28 -6.25 7.65
N VAL A 122 10.75 -7.01 8.62
CA VAL A 122 10.95 -6.73 10.05
C VAL A 122 12.42 -6.84 10.50
N GLN A 123 13.27 -7.45 9.69
CA GLN A 123 14.71 -7.61 9.96
C GLN A 123 15.55 -6.47 9.35
N HIS A 124 14.92 -5.58 8.59
CA HIS A 124 15.60 -4.49 7.92
C HIS A 124 16.29 -3.54 8.94
N PRO A 125 17.57 -3.16 8.73
CA PRO A 125 18.33 -2.30 9.65
C PRO A 125 17.77 -0.90 9.87
N VAL A 126 17.08 -0.35 8.86
CA VAL A 126 16.43 0.98 8.90
C VAL A 126 14.97 0.88 9.34
N ARG A 127 14.63 -0.13 10.13
CA ARG A 127 13.33 -0.21 10.78
C ARG A 127 13.38 0.65 12.04
N TYR A 128 12.59 1.72 12.08
CA TYR A 128 12.57 2.70 13.17
C TYR A 128 11.88 2.20 14.45
N GLU A 129 11.95 0.89 14.71
CA GLU A 129 11.26 0.17 15.80
C GLU A 129 11.77 0.60 17.18
N PHE A 130 12.99 1.13 17.24
CA PHE A 130 13.58 1.72 18.45
C PHE A 130 12.76 2.90 19.00
N LEU A 131 11.92 3.54 18.18
CA LEU A 131 10.99 4.58 18.63
C LEU A 131 9.94 4.03 19.63
N ARG A 132 9.74 2.71 19.67
CA ARG A 132 8.83 2.04 20.61
C ARG A 132 9.11 2.43 22.06
N ALA A 133 10.38 2.66 22.41
CA ALA A 133 10.80 3.04 23.77
C ALA A 133 10.02 4.25 24.32
N GLY A 134 9.74 5.25 23.48
CA GLY A 134 8.97 6.46 23.84
C GLY A 134 7.53 6.47 23.31
N ARG A 135 7.22 5.58 22.36
CA ARG A 135 5.93 5.50 21.68
C ARG A 135 5.57 4.03 21.42
N PRO A 136 4.85 3.36 22.33
CA PRO A 136 4.56 1.93 22.20
C PRO A 136 4.00 1.49 20.83
N GLY A 137 3.18 2.32 20.18
CA GLY A 137 2.62 2.03 18.85
C GLY A 137 3.55 2.24 17.65
N ALA A 138 4.83 2.61 17.85
CA ALA A 138 5.81 2.76 16.77
C ALA A 138 6.39 1.42 16.25
N TRP A 139 5.99 0.30 16.86
CA TRP A 139 6.29 -1.05 16.39
C TRP A 139 5.10 -1.96 16.72
N ARG A 140 4.80 -2.90 15.82
CA ARG A 140 3.63 -3.77 15.95
C ARG A 140 4.02 -5.25 15.85
N PRO A 141 3.62 -6.10 16.82
CA PRO A 141 3.99 -7.53 16.86
C PRO A 141 3.64 -8.35 15.63
N HIS A 142 2.61 -7.95 14.88
CA HIS A 142 2.09 -8.69 13.72
C HIS A 142 2.79 -8.37 12.39
N GLU A 143 3.69 -7.38 12.35
CA GLU A 143 4.37 -6.96 11.11
C GLU A 143 5.15 -8.10 10.43
N ALA A 144 5.62 -9.09 11.21
CA ALA A 144 6.28 -10.29 10.70
C ALA A 144 5.36 -11.20 9.84
N LEU A 145 4.03 -11.00 9.89
CA LEU A 145 3.05 -11.83 9.20
C LEU A 145 2.35 -11.11 8.04
N THR A 146 2.85 -9.95 7.61
CA THR A 146 2.27 -9.14 6.52
C THR A 146 2.10 -9.95 5.23
N VAL A 147 3.09 -10.75 4.83
CA VAL A 147 2.99 -11.65 3.65
C VAL A 147 1.86 -12.68 3.82
N ALA A 148 1.76 -13.33 4.98
CA ALA A 148 0.69 -14.31 5.23
C ALA A 148 -0.70 -13.65 5.20
N GLY A 149 -0.81 -12.46 5.79
CA GLY A 149 -2.01 -11.63 5.75
C GLY A 149 -2.44 -11.29 4.32
N VAL A 150 -1.52 -10.77 3.50
CA VAL A 150 -1.82 -10.37 2.11
C VAL A 150 -2.17 -11.57 1.24
N VAL A 151 -1.50 -12.72 1.40
CA VAL A 151 -1.89 -13.94 0.67
C VAL A 151 -3.32 -14.35 1.00
N SER A 152 -3.71 -14.31 2.27
CA SER A 152 -5.09 -14.60 2.71
C SER A 152 -6.10 -13.57 2.19
N LEU A 153 -5.69 -12.31 2.04
CA LEU A 153 -6.50 -11.26 1.44
C LEU A 153 -6.73 -11.51 -0.06
N VAL A 154 -5.68 -11.83 -0.81
CA VAL A 154 -5.77 -12.18 -2.24
C VAL A 154 -6.71 -13.37 -2.43
N GLU A 155 -6.60 -14.39 -1.57
CA GLU A 155 -7.52 -15.53 -1.60
C GLU A 155 -8.98 -15.13 -1.35
N ARG A 156 -9.24 -14.18 -0.45
CA ARG A 156 -10.59 -13.67 -0.26
C ARG A 156 -11.09 -13.02 -1.53
N ILE A 157 -10.30 -12.12 -2.12
CA ILE A 157 -10.69 -11.34 -3.29
C ILE A 157 -11.03 -12.28 -4.45
N ASN A 158 -10.18 -13.29 -4.69
CA ASN A 158 -10.41 -14.29 -5.74
C ASN A 158 -11.66 -15.16 -5.53
N ARG A 159 -12.17 -15.25 -4.29
CA ARG A 159 -13.40 -16.00 -3.95
C ARG A 159 -14.67 -15.13 -4.02
N LEU A 160 -14.56 -13.82 -4.22
CA LEU A 160 -15.74 -12.96 -4.44
C LEU A 160 -16.40 -13.32 -5.78
N ARG A 161 -17.72 -13.52 -5.75
CA ARG A 161 -18.48 -13.91 -6.95
C ARG A 161 -18.74 -12.76 -7.93
N GLY A 162 -18.51 -11.53 -7.49
CA GLY A 162 -18.86 -10.28 -8.17
C GLY A 162 -19.05 -9.17 -7.16
N GLY A 163 -19.57 -8.03 -7.63
CA GLY A 163 -20.06 -6.94 -6.79
C GLY A 163 -21.11 -7.44 -5.79
N PRO A 164 -20.94 -7.23 -4.47
CA PRO A 164 -21.87 -7.73 -3.46
C PRO A 164 -23.32 -7.29 -3.65
N VAL A 165 -23.55 -6.18 -4.36
CA VAL A 165 -24.85 -5.53 -4.45
C VAL A 165 -25.54 -5.72 -5.80
N THR A 166 -24.79 -5.62 -6.90
CA THR A 166 -25.33 -5.81 -8.25
C THR A 166 -25.04 -7.20 -8.80
N GLY A 167 -24.05 -7.90 -8.25
CA GLY A 167 -23.55 -9.15 -8.80
C GLY A 167 -22.74 -8.98 -10.08
N ALA A 168 -22.49 -7.74 -10.52
CA ALA A 168 -21.65 -7.46 -11.67
C ALA A 168 -20.24 -8.04 -11.49
N PRO A 169 -19.59 -8.54 -12.55
CA PRO A 169 -18.22 -9.03 -12.46
C PRO A 169 -17.29 -7.95 -11.91
N LEU A 170 -16.41 -8.32 -10.96
CA LEU A 170 -15.28 -7.47 -10.59
C LEU A 170 -14.33 -7.40 -11.78
N THR A 171 -13.92 -6.20 -12.19
CA THR A 171 -13.18 -6.01 -13.45
C THR A 171 -11.71 -5.67 -13.25
N PHE A 172 -11.36 -5.13 -12.08
CA PHE A 172 -9.97 -4.90 -11.68
C PHE A 172 -9.84 -4.78 -10.15
N ALA A 173 -8.60 -4.78 -9.67
CA ALA A 173 -8.23 -4.32 -8.34
C ALA A 173 -7.32 -3.08 -8.42
N MET A 174 -7.37 -2.21 -7.41
CA MET A 174 -6.57 -0.98 -7.35
C MET A 174 -5.86 -0.89 -6.01
N THR A 175 -4.53 -0.79 -6.01
CA THR A 175 -3.77 -0.46 -4.79
C THR A 175 -3.61 1.06 -4.71
N THR A 176 -3.87 1.65 -3.55
CA THR A 176 -3.74 3.11 -3.35
C THR A 176 -2.53 3.49 -2.50
N GLY A 177 -1.38 2.86 -2.75
CA GLY A 177 -0.11 3.22 -2.09
C GLY A 177 0.17 2.48 -0.79
N ASP A 178 1.37 2.76 -0.26
CA ASP A 178 1.98 2.10 0.91
C ASP A 178 1.95 0.58 0.77
N ASN A 179 2.45 0.14 -0.38
CA ASN A 179 2.52 -1.26 -0.74
C ASN A 179 3.71 -1.93 -0.01
N THR A 180 4.82 -1.21 0.08
CA THR A 180 6.02 -1.54 0.88
C THR A 180 6.04 -0.73 2.19
N ASP A 181 6.94 -1.04 3.11
CA ASP A 181 7.02 -0.33 4.40
C ASP A 181 8.24 0.60 4.49
N ASN A 182 9.38 0.20 3.94
CA ASN A 182 10.63 0.92 4.10
C ASN A 182 11.37 1.16 2.78
N ASN A 183 10.62 1.26 1.67
CA ASN A 183 11.14 1.45 0.30
C ASN A 183 12.18 0.39 -0.09
N SER A 184 12.10 -0.83 0.44
CA SER A 184 13.09 -1.88 0.18
C SER A 184 12.81 -2.62 -1.14
N ARG A 185 13.87 -2.92 -1.92
CA ARG A 185 13.75 -3.76 -3.13
C ARG A 185 13.15 -5.14 -2.83
N LEU A 186 13.48 -5.70 -1.67
CA LEU A 186 12.96 -7.00 -1.22
C LEU A 186 11.45 -6.92 -0.95
N GLU A 187 10.99 -5.87 -0.27
CA GLU A 187 9.57 -5.63 -0.01
C GLU A 187 8.79 -5.39 -1.31
N LEU A 188 9.38 -4.67 -2.27
CA LEU A 188 8.80 -4.44 -3.59
C LEU A 188 8.59 -5.77 -4.34
N ASP A 189 9.58 -6.66 -4.33
CA ASP A 189 9.46 -7.99 -4.94
C ASP A 189 8.38 -8.83 -4.25
N TRP A 190 8.27 -8.76 -2.92
CA TRP A 190 7.20 -9.43 -2.16
C TRP A 190 5.81 -8.90 -2.53
N TYR A 191 5.63 -7.58 -2.59
CA TYR A 191 4.39 -6.94 -2.99
C TYR A 191 3.96 -7.37 -4.39
N LEU A 192 4.85 -7.22 -5.38
CA LEU A 192 4.57 -7.55 -6.77
C LEU A 192 4.28 -9.05 -6.93
N THR A 193 5.03 -9.91 -6.26
CA THR A 193 4.81 -11.37 -6.26
C THR A 193 3.52 -11.75 -5.55
N ALA A 194 3.15 -11.07 -4.47
CA ALA A 194 1.91 -11.36 -3.75
C ALA A 194 0.68 -11.10 -4.62
N LEU A 195 0.66 -10.00 -5.35
CA LEU A 195 -0.47 -9.65 -6.22
C LEU A 195 -0.45 -10.37 -7.57
N SER A 196 0.73 -10.72 -8.08
CA SER A 196 0.87 -11.39 -9.40
C SER A 196 0.86 -12.92 -9.30
N GLY A 197 1.12 -13.46 -8.11
CA GLY A 197 1.26 -14.88 -7.85
C GLY A 197 2.71 -15.32 -7.88
N GLY A 198 3.04 -16.30 -7.05
CA GLY A 198 4.40 -16.83 -6.95
C GLY A 198 4.81 -17.18 -5.52
N ARG A 199 6.09 -17.52 -5.37
CA ARG A 199 6.70 -17.91 -4.08
C ARG A 199 7.36 -16.71 -3.43
N ILE A 200 7.08 -16.50 -2.14
CA ILE A 200 7.62 -15.40 -1.35
C ILE A 200 8.28 -15.98 -0.12
N THR A 201 9.55 -15.66 0.10
CA THR A 201 10.24 -15.96 1.35
C THR A 201 10.36 -14.64 2.12
N PRO A 202 9.55 -14.43 3.17
CA PRO A 202 9.57 -13.22 4.00
C PRO A 202 10.79 -13.19 4.93
N ASN A 203 11.99 -13.32 4.36
CA ASN A 203 13.25 -13.36 5.09
C ASN A 203 14.33 -12.52 4.39
N SER A 204 15.11 -11.78 5.18
CA SER A 204 16.26 -10.97 4.76
C SER A 204 17.42 -11.24 5.72
N GLY A 205 18.66 -10.99 5.29
CA GLY A 205 19.83 -11.29 6.12
C GLY A 205 20.12 -12.78 6.15
N ASP A 206 20.25 -13.35 7.35
CA ASP A 206 20.56 -14.78 7.50
C ASP A 206 19.42 -15.65 6.91
N PRO A 207 19.71 -16.59 5.98
CA PRO A 207 18.68 -17.42 5.37
C PRO A 207 18.05 -18.44 6.32
N ARG A 208 18.64 -18.68 7.50
CA ARG A 208 18.22 -19.69 8.48
C ARG A 208 17.67 -19.09 9.76
N ASP A 209 18.14 -17.90 10.14
CA ASP A 209 17.84 -17.29 11.43
C ASP A 209 17.09 -15.96 11.29
N TYR A 210 16.26 -15.66 12.29
CA TYR A 210 15.57 -14.37 12.40
C TYR A 210 16.47 -13.34 13.09
N GLU A 211 16.61 -12.14 12.52
CA GLU A 211 17.51 -11.06 12.97
C GLU A 211 16.76 -9.74 13.27
N GLY A 212 15.53 -9.82 13.79
CA GLY A 212 14.70 -8.65 14.13
C GLY A 212 14.70 -8.30 15.62
N VAL A 213 13.68 -7.56 16.08
CA VAL A 213 13.54 -7.20 17.50
C VAL A 213 12.92 -8.32 18.34
N GLN A 214 12.16 -9.23 17.73
CA GLN A 214 11.43 -10.32 18.41
C GLN A 214 12.32 -11.47 18.92
N ASP A 215 13.62 -11.46 18.63
CA ASP A 215 14.63 -12.40 19.17
C ASP A 215 15.76 -11.67 19.94
N SER A 216 15.65 -10.34 20.12
CA SER A 216 16.70 -9.48 20.69
C SER A 216 17.02 -9.68 22.18
N GLY A 217 16.13 -10.30 22.96
CA GLY A 217 16.18 -10.31 24.43
C GLY A 217 15.73 -9.01 25.12
N LEU A 218 15.34 -7.97 24.38
CA LEU A 218 14.91 -6.68 24.93
C LEU A 218 13.44 -6.74 25.39
N LYS A 219 13.18 -6.46 26.68
CA LYS A 219 11.83 -6.59 27.27
C LYS A 219 10.79 -5.64 26.69
N ASP A 220 11.18 -4.64 25.90
CA ASP A 220 10.28 -3.72 25.23
C ASP A 220 9.47 -4.39 24.11
N PHE A 221 9.99 -5.48 23.52
CA PHE A 221 9.39 -6.15 22.37
C PHE A 221 8.84 -7.53 22.74
N TRP A 222 7.82 -7.99 22.03
CA TRP A 222 7.27 -9.33 22.20
C TRP A 222 8.23 -10.41 21.66
N HIS A 223 8.66 -11.34 22.53
CA HIS A 223 9.48 -12.50 22.15
C HIS A 223 8.63 -13.77 22.06
N PRO A 224 8.02 -14.09 20.90
CA PRO A 224 6.96 -15.08 20.82
C PRO A 224 7.40 -16.49 21.24
N GLY A 225 8.62 -16.91 20.91
CA GLY A 225 9.12 -18.26 21.20
C GLY A 225 9.82 -18.45 22.54
N THR A 226 9.96 -17.40 23.36
CA THR A 226 10.76 -17.47 24.60
C THR A 226 9.91 -17.29 25.86
N ALA A 227 10.44 -17.76 26.99
CA ALA A 227 9.86 -17.53 28.32
C ALA A 227 10.15 -16.12 28.89
N LEU A 228 10.77 -15.22 28.11
CA LEU A 228 11.05 -13.86 28.55
C LEU A 228 9.74 -13.15 28.90
N ARG A 229 9.67 -12.60 30.12
CA ARG A 229 8.54 -11.78 30.58
C ARG A 229 8.68 -10.34 30.07
N ASP A 230 8.45 -10.18 28.77
CA ASP A 230 8.45 -8.88 28.09
C ASP A 230 7.17 -8.06 28.34
N ALA A 231 7.13 -6.83 27.84
CA ALA A 231 6.04 -5.88 28.04
C ALA A 231 4.73 -6.35 27.39
N ASP A 232 4.78 -6.97 26.22
CA ASP A 232 3.57 -7.46 25.52
C ASP A 232 3.00 -8.71 26.21
N LYS A 233 3.84 -9.64 26.70
CA LYS A 233 3.35 -10.78 27.50
C LYS A 233 2.73 -10.34 28.83
N GLN A 234 3.21 -9.24 29.41
CA GLN A 234 2.55 -8.63 30.58
C GLN A 234 1.16 -8.08 30.24
N ALA A 235 0.92 -7.66 29.00
CA ALA A 235 -0.38 -7.28 28.47
C ALA A 235 -1.21 -8.49 27.95
N GLY A 236 -0.73 -9.72 28.17
CA GLY A 236 -1.46 -10.95 27.85
C GLY A 236 -1.14 -11.55 26.48
N PHE A 237 -0.15 -11.05 25.74
CA PHE A 237 0.28 -11.70 24.50
C PHE A 237 0.76 -13.13 24.77
N PRO A 238 0.41 -14.10 23.90
CA PRO A 238 0.75 -15.50 24.11
C PRO A 238 2.24 -15.77 23.87
N ARG A 239 2.72 -16.86 24.45
CA ARG A 239 3.92 -17.56 23.96
C ARG A 239 3.49 -18.50 22.82
N ILE A 240 4.19 -18.45 21.70
CA ILE A 240 3.96 -19.27 20.52
C ILE A 240 5.32 -19.81 20.07
N ASP A 241 5.59 -21.06 20.45
CA ASP A 241 6.82 -21.75 20.05
C ASP A 241 6.82 -21.99 18.53
N GLY A 242 7.95 -21.76 17.85
CA GLY A 242 8.06 -21.92 16.39
C GLY A 242 7.52 -20.74 15.57
N TYR A 243 7.05 -19.66 16.21
CA TYR A 243 6.42 -18.52 15.51
C TYR A 243 7.35 -17.85 14.49
N LEU A 244 8.61 -17.56 14.87
CA LEU A 244 9.53 -16.83 13.99
C LEU A 244 9.97 -17.70 12.81
N GLU A 245 10.24 -18.99 13.05
CA GLU A 245 10.54 -19.96 12.00
C GLU A 245 9.36 -20.11 11.02
N ALA A 246 8.12 -20.10 11.54
CA ALA A 246 6.93 -20.14 10.70
C ALA A 246 6.71 -18.83 9.94
N ALA A 247 7.01 -17.68 10.55
CA ALA A 247 6.89 -16.36 9.93
C ALA A 247 7.86 -16.20 8.74
N LEU A 248 9.08 -16.75 8.83
CA LEU A 248 10.10 -16.69 7.77
C LEU A 248 9.90 -17.71 6.64
N ARG A 249 9.00 -18.69 6.82
CA ARG A 249 8.83 -19.80 5.88
C ARG A 249 8.33 -19.31 4.52
N THR A 250 8.84 -19.87 3.43
CA THR A 250 8.34 -19.59 2.09
C THR A 250 6.84 -19.89 1.96
N LEU A 251 6.10 -18.91 1.47
CA LEU A 251 4.67 -19.00 1.17
C LEU A 251 4.46 -18.95 -0.34
N THR A 252 3.31 -19.45 -0.81
CA THR A 252 2.88 -19.29 -2.20
C THR A 252 1.62 -18.43 -2.24
N SER A 253 1.69 -17.30 -2.93
CA SER A 253 0.52 -16.49 -3.25
C SER A 253 -0.15 -17.04 -4.51
N PRO A 254 -1.49 -17.17 -4.55
CA PRO A 254 -2.19 -17.48 -5.79
C PRO A 254 -2.15 -16.33 -6.80
N GLY A 255 -1.79 -15.12 -6.38
CA GLY A 255 -1.96 -13.90 -7.18
C GLY A 255 -3.43 -13.54 -7.35
N LEU A 256 -3.72 -12.30 -7.72
CA LEU A 256 -5.07 -11.88 -8.05
C LEU A 256 -5.50 -12.55 -9.36
N HIS A 257 -6.78 -12.93 -9.45
CA HIS A 257 -7.40 -13.34 -10.72
C HIS A 257 -7.92 -12.14 -11.53
N LEU A 258 -7.85 -10.94 -10.95
CA LEU A 258 -8.28 -9.69 -11.54
C LEU A 258 -7.07 -8.92 -12.06
N PRO A 259 -7.17 -8.27 -13.23
CA PRO A 259 -6.21 -7.24 -13.59
C PRO A 259 -6.08 -6.23 -12.46
N TRP A 260 -4.88 -5.71 -12.20
CA TRP A 260 -4.68 -4.79 -11.10
C TRP A 260 -3.83 -3.59 -11.49
N TYR A 261 -4.09 -2.48 -10.80
CA TYR A 261 -3.48 -1.18 -11.00
C TYR A 261 -2.85 -0.70 -9.69
N SER A 262 -1.77 0.08 -9.81
CA SER A 262 -0.99 0.54 -8.67
C SER A 262 -0.93 2.06 -8.58
N THR A 263 -1.07 2.58 -7.37
CA THR A 263 -0.62 3.92 -6.99
C THR A 263 0.49 3.77 -5.96
N VAL A 264 1.46 4.68 -6.01
CA VAL A 264 2.55 4.81 -5.05
C VAL A 264 2.09 5.53 -3.77
N GLY A 265 2.60 5.12 -2.61
CA GLY A 265 2.44 5.85 -1.33
C GLY A 265 3.75 6.42 -0.79
N ASN A 266 3.71 7.05 0.38
CA ASN A 266 4.90 7.64 0.97
C ASN A 266 5.91 6.57 1.43
N HIS A 267 5.46 5.41 1.92
CA HIS A 267 6.34 4.29 2.28
C HIS A 267 6.99 3.61 1.06
N ASP A 268 6.40 3.77 -0.12
CA ASP A 268 6.98 3.29 -1.37
C ASP A 268 8.12 4.19 -1.88
N GLY A 269 8.21 5.45 -1.44
CA GLY A 269 9.19 6.41 -1.96
C GLY A 269 10.13 7.01 -0.91
N LEU A 270 9.81 6.88 0.39
CA LEU A 270 10.52 7.51 1.50
C LEU A 270 10.92 6.48 2.55
N SER A 271 12.03 6.73 3.26
CA SER A 271 12.51 5.84 4.32
C SER A 271 11.53 5.89 5.49
N GLY A 272 10.99 4.73 5.86
CA GLY A 272 9.90 4.61 6.84
C GLY A 272 8.69 5.49 6.53
N GLY A 273 8.48 5.86 5.26
CA GLY A 273 7.42 6.77 4.86
C GLY A 273 7.62 8.24 5.23
N VAL A 274 8.79 8.63 5.73
CA VAL A 274 9.03 9.99 6.25
C VAL A 274 10.22 10.67 5.59
N TYR A 275 11.35 9.98 5.44
CA TYR A 275 12.59 10.65 5.08
C TYR A 275 12.89 10.54 3.59
N ALA A 276 13.19 11.67 2.95
CA ALA A 276 13.72 11.65 1.58
C ALA A 276 15.02 10.84 1.53
N PHE A 277 15.08 9.83 0.65
CA PHE A 277 16.30 9.07 0.43
C PHE A 277 17.33 9.90 -0.31
N ASP A 278 18.52 10.01 0.26
CA ASP A 278 19.70 10.58 -0.38
C ASP A 278 20.59 9.51 -1.04
N HIS A 279 20.17 8.24 -1.01
CA HIS A 279 20.94 7.06 -1.44
C HIS A 279 22.38 7.03 -0.89
N GLY A 280 22.60 7.61 0.29
CA GLY A 280 23.89 7.63 0.99
C GLY A 280 23.87 6.72 2.21
N TYR A 281 24.11 7.31 3.38
CA TYR A 281 24.28 6.57 4.64
C TYR A 281 23.13 5.62 4.99
N LEU A 282 21.87 5.99 4.71
CA LEU A 282 20.73 5.11 4.98
C LEU A 282 20.74 3.85 4.09
N THR A 283 21.29 3.94 2.87
CA THR A 283 21.47 2.77 1.99
C THR A 283 22.57 1.84 2.50
N GLU A 284 23.70 2.40 2.96
CA GLU A 284 24.77 1.64 3.60
C GLU A 284 24.27 0.91 4.86
N LEU A 285 23.44 1.59 5.66
CA LEU A 285 22.83 1.00 6.84
C LEU A 285 21.84 -0.10 6.48
N ALA A 286 20.95 0.14 5.51
CA ALA A 286 19.92 -0.81 5.07
C ALA A 286 20.52 -2.16 4.61
N THR A 287 21.62 -2.11 3.88
CA THR A 287 22.29 -3.30 3.33
C THR A 287 23.33 -3.91 4.27
N GLY A 288 23.81 -3.13 5.25
CA GLY A 288 24.91 -3.48 6.12
C GLY A 288 24.56 -4.37 7.30
N THR A 289 25.47 -4.39 8.28
CA THR A 289 25.48 -5.37 9.38
C THR A 289 25.03 -4.82 10.73
N ARG A 290 24.44 -3.63 10.79
CA ARG A 290 24.16 -2.94 12.06
C ARG A 290 22.69 -2.52 12.12
N LYS A 291 21.93 -3.11 13.05
CA LYS A 291 20.52 -2.76 13.30
C LYS A 291 20.36 -2.14 14.69
N LEU A 292 19.95 -0.88 14.75
CA LEU A 292 19.60 -0.23 16.02
C LEU A 292 18.22 -0.72 16.46
N GLN A 293 18.11 -1.27 17.66
CA GLN A 293 16.87 -1.91 18.14
C GLN A 293 16.17 -1.12 19.25
N ILE A 294 16.91 -0.32 20.02
CA ILE A 294 16.37 0.46 21.13
C ILE A 294 17.21 1.71 21.37
N ILE A 295 16.57 2.75 21.87
CA ILE A 295 17.18 3.99 22.35
C ILE A 295 16.46 4.44 23.63
N PRO A 296 16.98 5.43 24.38
CA PRO A 296 16.28 5.98 25.54
C PRO A 296 14.88 6.54 25.19
N ALA A 297 13.89 6.26 26.05
CA ALA A 297 12.48 6.62 25.81
C ALA A 297 12.25 8.12 25.55
N ALA A 298 12.92 8.99 26.32
CA ALA A 298 12.80 10.44 26.15
C ALA A 298 13.33 10.92 24.78
N GLU A 299 14.36 10.24 24.27
CA GLU A 299 14.90 10.54 22.95
C GLU A 299 13.98 10.05 21.83
N ALA A 300 13.46 8.82 21.95
CA ALA A 300 12.45 8.30 21.03
C ALA A 300 11.23 9.22 20.92
N GLU A 301 10.70 9.71 22.06
CA GLU A 301 9.58 10.65 22.06
C GLU A 301 9.94 11.99 21.39
N ARG A 302 11.15 12.51 21.63
CA ARG A 302 11.64 13.75 21.01
C ARG A 302 11.71 13.63 19.49
N ILE A 303 12.26 12.53 18.98
CA ILE A 303 12.38 12.26 17.54
C ILE A 303 10.99 12.14 16.92
N TYR A 304 10.13 11.28 17.47
CA TYR A 304 8.78 11.08 16.95
C TYR A 304 7.96 12.38 16.91
N ARG A 305 8.04 13.22 17.95
CA ARG A 305 7.37 14.52 17.94
C ARG A 305 7.92 15.43 16.83
N GLY A 306 9.24 15.47 16.66
CA GLY A 306 9.87 16.26 15.60
C GLY A 306 9.46 15.81 14.20
N GLU A 307 9.35 14.49 13.95
CA GLU A 307 8.83 13.94 12.69
C GLU A 307 7.40 14.40 12.43
N ARG A 308 6.52 14.37 13.45
CA ARG A 308 5.14 14.86 13.35
C ARG A 308 5.02 16.35 13.04
N GLU A 309 6.01 17.14 13.48
CA GLU A 309 6.10 18.57 13.22
C GLU A 309 6.84 18.89 11.92
N GLY A 310 7.30 17.86 11.19
CA GLY A 310 8.05 18.04 9.95
C GLY A 310 9.44 18.63 10.13
N ALA A 311 10.08 18.38 11.26
CA ALA A 311 11.35 18.99 11.63
C ALA A 311 12.58 18.36 10.94
N ASP A 312 12.43 17.19 10.30
CA ASP A 312 13.53 16.46 9.66
C ASP A 312 13.15 15.73 8.36
N PRO A 313 12.48 16.37 7.38
CA PRO A 313 12.00 15.69 6.18
C PRO A 313 13.13 15.09 5.32
N ARG A 314 14.37 15.60 5.46
CA ARG A 314 15.58 15.10 4.78
C ARG A 314 16.41 14.12 5.60
N GLY A 315 15.96 13.76 6.80
CA GLY A 315 16.62 12.75 7.65
C GLY A 315 17.99 13.14 8.23
N ALA A 316 18.31 14.42 8.38
CA ALA A 316 19.59 14.82 8.97
C ALA A 316 19.71 14.42 10.45
N ARG A 317 18.66 14.63 11.24
CA ARG A 317 18.64 14.30 12.66
C ARG A 317 18.59 12.79 12.87
N ILE A 318 17.82 12.06 12.06
CA ILE A 318 17.77 10.60 12.16
C ILE A 318 19.12 9.98 11.80
N ARG A 319 19.84 10.50 10.78
CA ARG A 319 21.20 10.07 10.45
C ARG A 319 22.18 10.34 11.60
N GLU A 320 22.11 11.51 12.22
CA GLU A 320 22.95 11.85 13.38
C GLU A 320 22.71 10.89 14.55
N LEU A 321 21.44 10.63 14.88
CA LEU A 321 21.05 9.68 15.92
C LEU A 321 21.60 8.28 15.62
N LEU A 322 21.40 7.78 14.41
CA LEU A 322 21.89 6.45 13.99
C LEU A 322 23.42 6.35 14.08
N ARG A 323 24.15 7.44 13.80
CA ARG A 323 25.62 7.49 13.98
C ARG A 323 26.01 7.50 15.45
N ALA A 324 25.30 8.26 16.28
CA ALA A 324 25.57 8.34 17.72
C ALA A 324 25.41 6.97 18.41
N HIS A 325 24.37 6.22 18.06
CA HIS A 325 24.09 4.88 18.62
C HIS A 325 24.73 3.73 17.82
N ALA A 326 25.64 4.00 16.87
CA ALA A 326 26.20 2.95 16.01
C ALA A 326 26.91 1.83 16.79
N ARG A 327 27.41 2.10 18.00
CA ARG A 327 28.05 1.10 18.87
C ARG A 327 27.04 0.21 19.61
N GLU A 328 25.84 0.71 19.85
CA GLU A 328 24.74 0.00 20.52
C GLU A 328 23.95 -0.90 19.56
N ALA A 329 24.08 -0.66 18.25
CA ALA A 329 23.42 -1.48 17.23
C ALA A 329 23.84 -2.96 17.29
N ARG A 330 22.85 -3.85 17.18
CA ARG A 330 23.05 -5.29 17.07
C ARG A 330 23.71 -5.61 15.74
N THR A 331 24.63 -6.57 15.75
CA THR A 331 25.17 -7.14 14.51
C THR A 331 24.14 -8.06 13.87
N VAL A 332 23.85 -7.81 12.59
CA VAL A 332 22.96 -8.62 11.74
C VAL A 332 23.69 -8.96 10.43
N THR A 333 23.16 -9.91 9.68
CA THR A 333 23.72 -10.32 8.40
C THR A 333 23.42 -9.27 7.33
N ALA A 334 24.45 -8.88 6.58
CA ALA A 334 24.30 -7.96 5.45
C ALA A 334 23.45 -8.58 4.34
N ASP A 335 22.65 -7.75 3.66
CA ASP A 335 21.78 -8.19 2.58
C ASP A 335 21.49 -7.05 1.59
N GLU A 336 22.07 -7.14 0.40
CA GLU A 336 21.92 -6.16 -0.67
C GLU A 336 20.47 -6.03 -1.18
N ARG A 337 19.62 -7.04 -0.94
CA ARG A 337 18.21 -6.99 -1.33
C ARG A 337 17.42 -5.96 -0.51
N ARG A 338 17.95 -5.53 0.63
CA ARG A 338 17.38 -4.47 1.48
C ARG A 338 17.61 -3.06 0.93
N ALA A 339 18.43 -2.91 -0.11
CA ALA A 339 18.69 -1.59 -0.68
C ALA A 339 17.39 -0.87 -1.08
N PRO A 340 17.29 0.44 -0.86
CA PRO A 340 16.15 1.21 -1.31
C PRO A 340 16.06 1.21 -2.83
N PHE A 341 14.85 1.19 -3.39
CA PHE A 341 14.66 1.33 -4.83
C PHE A 341 14.43 2.78 -5.23
N THR A 342 14.92 3.14 -6.42
CA THR A 342 14.59 4.43 -7.05
C THR A 342 13.21 4.39 -7.72
N LEU A 343 12.64 5.56 -8.03
CA LEU A 343 11.42 5.67 -8.85
C LEU A 343 11.52 4.90 -10.17
N ARG A 344 12.69 4.96 -10.82
CA ARG A 344 12.92 4.28 -12.10
C ARG A 344 12.91 2.75 -11.91
N GLU A 345 13.47 2.26 -10.81
CA GLU A 345 13.44 0.83 -10.46
C GLU A 345 12.03 0.36 -10.08
N TYR A 346 11.26 1.19 -9.36
CA TYR A 346 9.84 0.90 -9.08
C TYR A 346 9.04 0.71 -10.37
N LEU A 347 9.17 1.65 -11.31
CA LEU A 347 8.52 1.57 -12.62
C LEU A 347 9.01 0.38 -13.44
N ALA A 348 10.32 0.11 -13.43
CA ALA A 348 10.89 -1.02 -14.14
C ALA A 348 10.39 -2.37 -13.58
N ALA A 349 10.27 -2.49 -12.25
CA ALA A 349 9.74 -3.68 -11.60
C ALA A 349 8.28 -3.92 -11.99
N HIS A 350 7.43 -2.89 -12.02
CA HIS A 350 6.04 -3.03 -12.49
C HIS A 350 5.95 -3.46 -13.96
N LEU A 351 6.89 -3.04 -14.80
CA LEU A 351 6.96 -3.39 -16.22
C LEU A 351 7.61 -4.75 -16.49
N ASP A 352 8.16 -5.41 -15.48
CA ASP A 352 8.79 -6.73 -15.61
C ASP A 352 7.72 -7.79 -15.96
N PRO A 353 7.87 -8.52 -17.08
CA PRO A 353 6.95 -9.59 -17.45
C PRO A 353 6.71 -10.63 -16.35
N LYS A 354 7.69 -10.87 -15.46
CA LYS A 354 7.54 -11.83 -14.35
C LYS A 354 6.43 -11.43 -13.37
N HIS A 355 6.08 -10.14 -13.32
CA HIS A 355 5.04 -9.59 -12.45
C HIS A 355 3.74 -9.27 -13.19
N THR A 356 3.61 -9.63 -14.48
CA THR A 356 2.39 -9.24 -15.22
C THR A 356 1.13 -9.88 -14.64
N GLY A 357 1.17 -11.15 -14.22
CA GLY A 357 -0.01 -11.88 -13.72
C GLY A 357 -1.22 -11.73 -14.68
N PRO A 358 -2.42 -11.40 -14.19
CA PRO A 358 -3.60 -11.13 -15.03
C PRO A 358 -3.54 -9.78 -15.80
N GLY A 359 -2.48 -9.00 -15.61
CA GLY A 359 -2.23 -7.73 -16.28
C GLY A 359 -2.94 -6.52 -15.66
N PRO A 360 -2.99 -5.38 -16.37
CA PRO A 360 -2.19 -5.12 -17.58
C PRO A 360 -0.68 -5.09 -17.23
N VAL A 361 0.19 -5.30 -18.23
CA VAL A 361 1.64 -5.09 -18.05
C VAL A 361 1.88 -3.68 -17.51
N GLY A 362 2.69 -3.55 -16.47
CA GLY A 362 2.95 -2.26 -15.82
C GLY A 362 1.92 -1.83 -14.79
N HIS A 363 0.78 -2.51 -14.67
CA HIS A 363 -0.27 -2.24 -13.67
C HIS A 363 -0.69 -0.77 -13.62
N GLY A 364 -0.85 -0.18 -14.80
CA GLY A 364 -1.17 1.23 -15.00
C GLY A 364 0.03 2.07 -15.47
N TYR A 365 1.24 1.70 -15.06
CA TYR A 365 2.46 2.32 -15.55
C TYR A 365 2.82 1.83 -16.95
N THR A 366 3.47 2.69 -17.72
CA THR A 366 3.89 2.42 -19.10
C THR A 366 5.38 2.68 -19.28
N ARG A 367 5.95 2.24 -20.41
CA ARG A 367 7.31 2.64 -20.80
C ARG A 367 7.49 4.16 -20.86
N ARG A 368 6.43 4.89 -21.26
CA ARG A 368 6.43 6.35 -21.25
C ARG A 368 6.57 6.91 -19.83
N ASN A 369 5.86 6.33 -18.85
CA ASN A 369 6.04 6.70 -17.44
C ASN A 369 7.50 6.51 -16.99
N LEU A 370 8.11 5.38 -17.36
CA LEU A 370 9.52 5.08 -17.08
C LEU A 370 10.49 6.07 -17.73
N GLU A 371 10.23 6.47 -18.97
CA GLU A 371 11.04 7.46 -19.71
C GLU A 371 10.88 8.87 -19.15
N GLN A 372 9.68 9.24 -18.70
CA GLN A 372 9.36 10.58 -18.22
C GLN A 372 9.57 10.74 -16.70
N GLY A 373 9.76 9.65 -15.97
CA GLY A 373 9.85 9.66 -14.52
C GLY A 373 8.54 10.09 -13.85
N THR A 374 7.38 9.60 -14.33
CA THR A 374 6.06 9.98 -13.80
C THR A 374 5.31 8.79 -13.23
N LEU A 375 4.74 8.95 -12.03
CA LEU A 375 3.99 7.90 -11.31
C LEU A 375 2.46 8.14 -11.32
N TYR A 376 1.96 8.96 -12.23
CA TYR A 376 0.53 9.21 -12.43
C TYR A 376 0.10 8.84 -13.85
N TYR A 377 -1.14 8.40 -13.99
CA TYR A 377 -1.70 7.91 -15.25
C TYR A 377 -3.23 7.91 -15.24
N SER A 378 -3.83 7.73 -16.41
CA SER A 378 -5.26 7.44 -16.54
C SER A 378 -5.47 6.13 -17.27
N PHE A 379 -6.59 5.47 -17.00
CA PHE A 379 -6.94 4.18 -17.60
C PHE A 379 -8.46 4.05 -17.77
N ARG A 380 -8.87 3.31 -18.79
CA ARG A 380 -10.28 3.08 -19.08
C ARG A 380 -10.83 1.96 -18.19
N ILE A 381 -11.84 2.27 -17.37
CA ILE A 381 -12.56 1.28 -16.55
C ILE A 381 -13.71 0.65 -17.35
N SER A 382 -14.48 1.49 -18.04
CA SER A 382 -15.56 1.10 -18.95
C SER A 382 -15.64 2.09 -20.11
N SER A 383 -16.60 1.95 -21.02
CA SER A 383 -16.83 2.97 -22.06
C SER A 383 -17.22 4.34 -21.50
N GLU A 384 -17.81 4.36 -20.31
CA GLU A 384 -18.38 5.56 -19.68
C GLU A 384 -17.60 5.99 -18.44
N THR A 385 -16.62 5.21 -17.98
CA THR A 385 -15.87 5.48 -16.75
C THR A 385 -14.36 5.46 -16.96
N LEU A 386 -13.70 6.52 -16.51
CA LEU A 386 -12.25 6.70 -16.50
C LEU A 386 -11.72 6.62 -15.07
N GLY A 387 -10.62 5.88 -14.89
CA GLY A 387 -9.80 5.93 -13.68
C GLY A 387 -8.62 6.89 -13.88
N ILE A 388 -8.30 7.66 -12.84
CA ILE A 388 -7.12 8.53 -12.78
C ILE A 388 -6.34 8.19 -11.52
N SER A 389 -5.08 7.75 -11.64
CA SER A 389 -4.16 7.55 -10.53
C SER A 389 -3.23 8.76 -10.41
N LEU A 390 -3.12 9.29 -9.19
CA LEU A 390 -2.26 10.42 -8.82
C LEU A 390 -1.13 9.95 -7.91
N ASP A 391 0.05 10.51 -8.13
CA ASP A 391 1.17 10.43 -7.20
C ASP A 391 1.12 11.65 -6.27
N THR A 392 0.72 11.40 -5.03
CA THR A 392 0.62 12.43 -3.98
C THR A 392 1.80 12.41 -3.01
N THR A 393 2.80 11.57 -3.23
CA THR A 393 4.01 11.51 -2.40
C THR A 393 4.87 12.74 -2.67
N ASP A 394 5.42 13.33 -1.61
CA ASP A 394 6.30 14.48 -1.73
C ASP A 394 7.77 14.04 -1.73
N PRO A 395 8.53 14.22 -2.83
CA PRO A 395 9.95 13.85 -2.88
C PRO A 395 10.83 14.65 -1.90
N GLY A 396 10.32 15.77 -1.37
CA GLY A 396 10.98 16.54 -0.32
C GLY A 396 10.98 15.87 1.05
N GLY A 397 10.23 14.76 1.21
CA GLY A 397 10.03 14.05 2.47
C GLY A 397 8.83 14.56 3.26
N HIS A 398 8.65 13.98 4.45
CA HIS A 398 7.46 13.99 5.32
C HIS A 398 6.39 12.96 4.90
N TYR A 399 5.60 12.51 5.87
CA TYR A 399 4.45 11.62 5.63
C TYR A 399 3.23 12.33 5.02
N THR A 400 3.24 13.64 4.81
CA THR A 400 2.09 14.35 4.22
C THR A 400 2.31 14.54 2.73
N GLY A 401 1.23 14.61 1.98
CA GLY A 401 1.27 14.65 0.53
C GLY A 401 1.13 16.05 -0.07
N SER A 402 1.38 16.14 -1.37
CA SER A 402 1.09 17.31 -2.21
C SER A 402 1.25 16.93 -3.69
N LEU A 403 0.80 17.78 -4.62
CA LEU A 403 1.08 17.64 -6.07
C LEU A 403 2.06 18.71 -6.55
N GLY A 404 2.95 18.35 -7.48
CA GLY A 404 3.67 19.33 -8.29
C GLY A 404 2.75 19.98 -9.33
N THR A 405 2.99 21.26 -9.65
CA THR A 405 2.24 22.03 -10.66
C THR A 405 2.10 21.32 -12.02
N ALA A 406 3.11 20.60 -12.47
CA ALA A 406 3.08 19.86 -13.74
C ALA A 406 2.03 18.74 -13.72
N GLN A 407 1.93 18.00 -12.61
CA GLN A 407 0.92 16.96 -12.42
C GLN A 407 -0.47 17.58 -12.28
N LEU A 408 -0.62 18.68 -11.53
CA LEU A 408 -1.89 19.39 -11.42
C LEU A 408 -2.41 19.86 -12.79
N ARG A 409 -1.54 20.49 -13.60
CA ARG A 409 -1.90 20.92 -14.96
C ARG A 409 -2.24 19.73 -15.87
N TRP A 410 -1.57 18.59 -15.70
CA TRP A 410 -1.93 17.36 -16.42
C TRP A 410 -3.32 16.87 -16.02
N LEU A 411 -3.64 16.87 -14.72
CA LEU A 411 -4.95 16.50 -14.20
C LEU A 411 -6.05 17.41 -14.77
N GLU A 412 -5.87 18.74 -14.72
CA GLU A 412 -6.81 19.70 -15.31
C GLU A 412 -7.08 19.44 -16.79
N ARG A 413 -6.04 19.18 -17.58
CA ARG A 413 -6.19 18.84 -19.01
C ARG A 413 -6.92 17.52 -19.21
N THR A 414 -6.63 16.52 -18.37
CA THR A 414 -7.26 15.20 -18.44
C THR A 414 -8.75 15.30 -18.10
N LEU A 415 -9.11 15.99 -17.03
CA LEU A 415 -10.51 16.25 -16.66
C LEU A 415 -11.27 16.98 -17.78
N LYS A 416 -10.64 17.99 -18.39
CA LYS A 416 -11.22 18.74 -19.53
C LYS A 416 -11.43 17.87 -20.78
N ALA A 417 -10.51 16.96 -21.06
CA ALA A 417 -10.58 16.08 -22.22
C ALA A 417 -11.65 14.98 -22.09
N HIS A 418 -12.00 14.61 -20.85
CA HIS A 418 -12.95 13.53 -20.55
C HIS A 418 -14.21 14.05 -19.83
N ARG A 419 -14.74 15.20 -20.25
CA ARG A 419 -15.93 15.81 -19.64
C ARG A 419 -17.20 14.97 -19.77
N ASP A 420 -17.27 14.11 -20.78
CA ASP A 420 -18.43 13.26 -21.07
C ASP A 420 -18.33 11.85 -20.43
N GLN A 421 -17.33 11.61 -19.58
CA GLN A 421 -17.14 10.35 -18.86
C GLN A 421 -17.24 10.56 -17.36
N HIS A 422 -17.71 9.55 -16.63
CA HIS A 422 -17.59 9.49 -15.18
C HIS A 422 -16.13 9.25 -14.76
N ILE A 423 -15.65 9.99 -13.77
CA ILE A 423 -14.25 9.93 -13.34
C ILE A 423 -14.15 9.45 -11.90
N LEU A 424 -13.29 8.45 -11.68
CA LEU A 424 -12.84 8.01 -10.38
C LEU A 424 -11.37 8.38 -10.22
N VAL A 425 -11.05 9.14 -9.18
CA VAL A 425 -9.67 9.56 -8.88
C VAL A 425 -9.13 8.68 -7.75
N PHE A 426 -7.90 8.22 -7.89
CA PHE A 426 -7.19 7.37 -6.93
C PHE A 426 -5.89 8.06 -6.51
N SER A 427 -5.62 8.09 -5.21
CA SER A 427 -4.34 8.58 -4.67
C SER A 427 -4.03 7.86 -3.37
N HIS A 428 -2.81 8.00 -2.87
CA HIS A 428 -2.49 7.52 -1.54
C HIS A 428 -3.04 8.43 -0.44
N HIS A 429 -2.58 9.68 -0.41
CA HIS A 429 -3.04 10.69 0.54
C HIS A 429 -4.50 11.12 0.29
N CYS A 430 -5.22 11.38 1.39
CA CYS A 430 -6.53 12.04 1.38
C CYS A 430 -6.40 13.57 1.48
N ALA A 431 -7.49 14.29 1.22
CA ALA A 431 -7.54 15.75 1.19
C ALA A 431 -6.90 16.39 2.44
N SER A 432 -7.25 15.88 3.64
CA SER A 432 -6.75 16.42 4.90
C SER A 432 -5.27 16.12 5.19
N SER A 433 -4.68 15.15 4.49
CA SER A 433 -3.27 14.78 4.63
C SER A 433 -2.36 15.37 3.56
N MET A 434 -2.94 16.07 2.58
CA MET A 434 -2.19 16.74 1.53
C MET A 434 -1.88 18.20 1.92
N THR A 435 -0.98 18.38 2.87
CA THR A 435 -0.61 19.69 3.43
C THR A 435 0.87 20.00 3.32
N ASN A 436 1.62 19.25 2.51
CA ASN A 436 3.07 19.33 2.47
C ASN A 436 3.56 20.46 1.55
N PRO A 437 4.29 21.46 2.08
CA PRO A 437 4.85 22.54 1.29
C PRO A 437 6.32 22.29 0.89
N ASN A 438 6.90 21.13 1.24
CA ASN A 438 8.32 20.87 1.02
C ASN A 438 8.64 20.97 -0.49
N PRO A 439 9.68 21.73 -0.87
CA PRO A 439 10.07 21.80 -2.27
C PRO A 439 10.57 20.43 -2.73
N ASP A 440 10.15 20.01 -3.92
CA ASP A 440 10.73 18.87 -4.61
C ASP A 440 12.23 19.13 -4.84
N PRO A 441 13.15 18.30 -4.30
CA PRO A 441 14.58 18.51 -4.47
C PRO A 441 15.03 18.49 -5.94
N ALA A 442 14.35 17.74 -6.81
CA ALA A 442 14.64 17.69 -8.23
C ALA A 442 14.04 18.89 -8.99
N ARG A 443 13.06 19.59 -8.39
CA ARG A 443 12.33 20.72 -9.00
C ARG A 443 12.02 21.81 -7.97
N PRO A 444 13.04 22.46 -7.38
CA PRO A 444 12.87 23.34 -6.24
C PRO A 444 12.03 24.61 -6.52
N GLY A 445 11.88 24.99 -7.79
CA GLY A 445 11.02 26.12 -8.21
C GLY A 445 9.59 25.73 -8.56
N GLU A 446 9.23 24.45 -8.52
CA GLU A 446 7.86 23.99 -8.78
C GLU A 446 7.00 24.13 -7.52
N ALA A 447 5.82 24.75 -7.65
CA ALA A 447 4.93 24.92 -6.51
C ALA A 447 4.31 23.57 -6.10
N ARG A 448 4.01 23.46 -4.80
CA ARG A 448 3.31 22.31 -4.21
C ARG A 448 1.85 22.66 -3.94
N HIS A 449 0.96 21.76 -4.36
CA HIS A 449 -0.49 21.95 -4.34
C HIS A 449 -1.13 20.96 -3.37
N GLY A 450 -1.93 21.48 -2.44
CA GLY A 450 -2.53 20.72 -1.34
C GLY A 450 -3.93 20.20 -1.63
N GLY A 451 -4.45 19.39 -0.71
CA GLY A 451 -5.74 18.70 -0.87
C GLY A 451 -6.94 19.63 -1.03
N ALA A 452 -6.93 20.81 -0.39
CA ALA A 452 -7.98 21.81 -0.54
C ALA A 452 -8.13 22.28 -1.99
N GLU A 453 -7.02 22.50 -2.70
CA GLU A 453 -7.03 22.91 -4.10
C GLU A 453 -7.56 21.80 -5.02
N LEU A 454 -7.24 20.54 -4.72
CA LEU A 454 -7.79 19.39 -5.45
C LEU A 454 -9.30 19.25 -5.21
N VAL A 455 -9.78 19.44 -3.98
CA VAL A 455 -11.22 19.45 -3.68
C VAL A 455 -11.93 20.52 -4.51
N ASP A 456 -11.37 21.73 -4.61
CA ASP A 456 -11.95 22.81 -5.41
C ASP A 456 -11.87 22.55 -6.93
N LEU A 457 -10.83 21.86 -7.39
CA LEU A 457 -10.75 21.38 -8.77
C LEU A 457 -11.85 20.35 -9.06
N PHE A 458 -12.04 19.35 -8.21
CA PHE A 458 -13.05 18.30 -8.41
C PHE A 458 -14.48 18.84 -8.27
N ARG A 459 -14.73 19.80 -7.38
CA ARG A 459 -16.03 20.50 -7.29
C ARG A 459 -16.43 21.20 -8.60
N ARG A 460 -15.46 21.76 -9.32
CA ARG A 460 -15.68 22.43 -10.62
C ARG A 460 -15.80 21.45 -11.79
N ASN A 461 -15.52 20.16 -11.58
CA ASN A 461 -15.57 19.10 -12.58
C ASN A 461 -16.58 18.03 -12.14
N PRO A 462 -17.89 18.26 -12.34
CA PRO A 462 -18.95 17.42 -11.76
C PRO A 462 -19.01 15.99 -12.32
N GLN A 463 -18.23 15.69 -13.36
CA GLN A 463 -18.05 14.34 -13.86
C GLN A 463 -17.16 13.48 -12.94
N VAL A 464 -16.42 14.08 -12.01
CA VAL A 464 -15.72 13.37 -10.93
C VAL A 464 -16.74 12.88 -9.91
N LEU A 465 -16.89 11.56 -9.77
CA LEU A 465 -17.84 10.93 -8.86
C LEU A 465 -17.21 10.64 -7.49
N ALA A 466 -15.95 10.21 -7.49
CA ALA A 466 -15.25 9.81 -6.27
C ALA A 466 -13.76 10.14 -6.31
N TRP A 467 -13.23 10.46 -5.13
CA TRP A 467 -11.80 10.46 -4.83
C TRP A 467 -11.52 9.37 -3.79
N ILE A 468 -10.83 8.31 -4.19
CA ILE A 468 -10.62 7.07 -3.42
C ILE A 468 -9.17 6.99 -2.97
N ASN A 469 -8.92 6.82 -1.68
CA ASN A 469 -7.59 6.93 -1.09
C ASN A 469 -7.37 6.08 0.19
N GLY A 470 -6.16 6.14 0.75
CA GLY A 470 -5.70 5.42 1.93
C GLY A 470 -5.00 6.33 2.94
N HIS A 471 -3.76 5.98 3.32
CA HIS A 471 -2.81 6.77 4.13
C HIS A 471 -3.16 6.95 5.62
N SER A 472 -4.42 7.26 5.94
CA SER A 472 -4.83 7.57 7.32
C SER A 472 -5.21 6.34 8.15
N HIS A 473 -5.07 5.15 7.55
CA HIS A 473 -5.37 3.83 8.11
C HIS A 473 -6.80 3.65 8.65
N ARG A 474 -7.72 4.57 8.37
CA ARG A 474 -9.11 4.54 8.85
C ARG A 474 -10.10 4.52 7.70
N ASN A 475 -11.24 3.88 7.93
CA ASN A 475 -12.40 4.11 7.09
C ASN A 475 -12.98 5.50 7.38
N ARG A 476 -13.14 6.30 6.32
CA ARG A 476 -13.82 7.59 6.36
C ARG A 476 -14.45 7.89 5.01
N ILE A 477 -15.68 8.37 4.99
CA ILE A 477 -16.36 8.82 3.77
C ILE A 477 -16.83 10.26 3.97
N THR A 478 -16.25 11.18 3.19
CA THR A 478 -16.52 12.63 3.28
C THR A 478 -17.33 13.11 2.07
N PRO A 479 -18.49 13.77 2.27
CA PRO A 479 -19.22 14.41 1.18
C PRO A 479 -18.58 15.76 0.81
N HIS A 480 -18.31 15.99 -0.47
CA HIS A 480 -17.80 17.29 -0.97
C HIS A 480 -18.84 18.08 -1.78
N GLY A 481 -20.08 17.62 -1.83
CA GLY A 481 -21.24 18.27 -2.46
C GLY A 481 -21.49 17.84 -3.90
N THR A 482 -20.44 17.58 -4.69
CA THR A 482 -20.54 17.06 -6.06
C THR A 482 -19.89 15.69 -6.25
N PHE A 483 -19.06 15.25 -5.30
CA PHE A 483 -18.37 13.97 -5.32
C PHE A 483 -18.17 13.43 -3.89
N TRP A 484 -17.83 12.16 -3.77
CA TRP A 484 -17.50 11.51 -2.50
C TRP A 484 -15.99 11.30 -2.35
N GLU A 485 -15.40 11.70 -1.23
CA GLU A 485 -14.08 11.22 -0.84
C GLU A 485 -14.24 9.94 0.00
N ILE A 486 -13.54 8.87 -0.40
CA ILE A 486 -13.64 7.53 0.20
C ILE A 486 -12.24 7.10 0.63
N THR A 487 -11.97 7.17 1.92
CA THR A 487 -10.75 6.67 2.55
C THR A 487 -11.00 5.29 3.14
N THR A 488 -10.15 4.33 2.82
CA THR A 488 -10.24 2.95 3.34
C THR A 488 -9.17 2.70 4.40
N ALA A 489 -9.52 1.91 5.41
CA ALA A 489 -8.57 1.47 6.44
C ALA A 489 -7.41 0.66 5.84
N SER A 490 -6.25 0.68 6.50
CA SER A 490 -5.09 -0.06 6.04
C SER A 490 -5.27 -1.57 6.20
N HIS A 491 -4.42 -2.35 5.52
CA HIS A 491 -4.32 -3.79 5.75
C HIS A 491 -3.29 -4.12 6.83
N ILE A 492 -2.48 -3.15 7.27
CA ILE A 492 -1.52 -3.33 8.37
C ILE A 492 -2.18 -3.22 9.74
N ASP A 493 -3.06 -2.26 9.97
CA ASP A 493 -3.71 -2.07 11.28
C ASP A 493 -5.09 -2.72 11.33
N PHE A 494 -5.48 -3.21 12.51
CA PHE A 494 -6.85 -3.68 12.71
C PHE A 494 -7.85 -2.55 12.41
N PRO A 495 -8.92 -2.78 11.62
CA PRO A 495 -9.52 -4.07 11.24
C PRO A 495 -8.99 -4.77 9.98
N GLN A 496 -7.96 -4.27 9.29
CA GLN A 496 -7.36 -4.89 8.11
C GLN A 496 -8.36 -5.15 6.97
N LEU A 497 -8.86 -4.07 6.37
CA LEU A 497 -9.98 -4.12 5.44
C LEU A 497 -9.60 -3.68 4.03
N VAL A 498 -10.31 -4.24 3.05
CA VAL A 498 -10.37 -3.73 1.68
C VAL A 498 -11.80 -3.38 1.31
N ARG A 499 -12.00 -2.64 0.22
CA ARG A 499 -13.32 -2.13 -0.17
C ARG A 499 -13.67 -2.54 -1.59
N VAL A 500 -14.80 -3.23 -1.76
CA VAL A 500 -15.45 -3.36 -3.06
C VAL A 500 -16.25 -2.09 -3.33
N ILE A 501 -16.10 -1.52 -4.52
CA ILE A 501 -16.83 -0.34 -4.98
C ILE A 501 -17.56 -0.69 -6.28
N GLU A 502 -18.88 -0.46 -6.30
CA GLU A 502 -19.71 -0.60 -7.49
C GLU A 502 -20.29 0.78 -7.84
N VAL A 503 -20.03 1.25 -9.05
CA VAL A 503 -20.65 2.46 -9.61
C VAL A 503 -21.87 2.02 -10.39
N VAL A 504 -23.04 2.58 -10.09
CA VAL A 504 -24.29 2.23 -10.78
C VAL A 504 -25.04 3.46 -11.26
N ASP A 505 -25.66 3.35 -12.42
CA ASP A 505 -26.72 4.24 -12.85
C ASP A 505 -28.05 3.72 -12.32
N ASN A 506 -28.77 4.53 -11.55
CA ASN A 506 -30.06 4.16 -10.97
C ASN A 506 -31.23 4.32 -11.96
N HIS A 507 -30.98 4.89 -13.16
CA HIS A 507 -31.99 5.16 -14.19
C HIS A 507 -33.13 6.08 -13.73
N ASP A 508 -32.82 7.00 -12.82
CA ASP A 508 -33.76 8.01 -12.28
C ASP A 508 -33.12 9.39 -12.10
N GLY A 509 -32.06 9.66 -12.85
CA GLY A 509 -31.28 10.88 -12.71
C GLY A 509 -30.32 10.87 -11.51
N THR A 510 -30.10 9.72 -10.87
CA THR A 510 -29.08 9.54 -9.84
C THR A 510 -28.08 8.44 -10.19
N LEU A 511 -26.87 8.55 -9.62
CA LEU A 511 -25.87 7.50 -9.56
C LEU A 511 -25.72 7.05 -8.11
N SER A 512 -25.31 5.80 -7.89
CA SER A 512 -24.87 5.34 -6.58
C SER A 512 -23.44 4.79 -6.63
N LEU A 513 -22.63 5.12 -5.63
CA LEU A 513 -21.39 4.40 -5.29
C LEU A 513 -21.72 3.46 -4.13
N LEU A 514 -21.73 2.16 -4.41
CA LEU A 514 -21.99 1.13 -3.41
C LEU A 514 -20.65 0.66 -2.88
N THR A 515 -20.41 0.86 -1.59
CA THR A 515 -19.18 0.44 -0.94
C THR A 515 -19.45 -0.73 0.01
N THR A 516 -18.60 -1.75 -0.05
CA THR A 516 -18.69 -2.93 0.80
C THR A 516 -17.31 -3.34 1.29
N LEU A 517 -17.11 -3.37 2.60
CA LEU A 517 -15.85 -3.76 3.22
C LEU A 517 -15.69 -5.28 3.27
N VAL A 518 -14.46 -5.73 3.17
CA VAL A 518 -14.07 -7.14 3.06
C VAL A 518 -12.84 -7.39 3.93
N GLU A 519 -12.88 -8.46 4.73
CA GLU A 519 -11.74 -8.97 5.51
C GLU A 519 -11.07 -10.13 4.78
N SER A 520 -9.80 -10.43 5.09
CA SER A 520 -9.09 -11.59 4.52
C SER A 520 -9.82 -12.93 4.72
N ALA A 521 -9.39 -13.98 4.01
CA ALA A 521 -10.04 -15.29 4.07
C ALA A 521 -9.77 -16.05 5.37
N ALA A 522 -8.86 -15.55 6.20
CA ALA A 522 -8.45 -16.18 7.45
C ALA A 522 -9.64 -16.27 8.43
N PRO A 523 -9.84 -17.42 9.10
CA PRO A 523 -10.80 -17.56 10.19
C PRO A 523 -10.68 -16.43 11.21
N HIS A 524 -11.81 -15.98 11.77
CA HIS A 524 -11.78 -14.95 12.82
C HIS A 524 -11.21 -15.47 14.13
N ARG A 525 -11.46 -16.73 14.46
CA ARG A 525 -10.84 -17.39 15.62
C ARG A 525 -9.45 -17.88 15.25
N THR A 526 -8.50 -17.59 16.12
CA THR A 526 -7.13 -18.11 16.02
C THR A 526 -7.00 -19.43 16.80
N ASP A 527 -6.26 -20.38 16.23
CA ASP A 527 -5.64 -21.48 16.96
C ASP A 527 -4.15 -21.14 17.12
N LEU A 528 -3.67 -21.00 18.36
CA LEU A 528 -2.28 -20.59 18.62
C LEU A 528 -1.26 -21.68 18.27
N THR A 529 -1.72 -22.91 18.02
CA THR A 529 -0.88 -24.03 17.59
C THR A 529 -0.85 -24.20 16.07
N ASP A 530 -1.77 -23.56 15.34
CA ASP A 530 -1.81 -23.59 13.88
C ASP A 530 -0.81 -22.58 13.30
N LEU A 531 0.39 -23.06 13.02
CA LEU A 531 1.42 -22.31 12.31
C LEU A 531 1.39 -22.57 10.79
N SER A 532 0.28 -23.06 10.24
CA SER A 532 0.06 -23.08 8.79
C SER A 532 -0.12 -21.65 8.26
N ARG A 533 -0.07 -21.47 6.94
CA ARG A 533 -0.34 -20.17 6.31
C ARG A 533 -1.69 -19.58 6.74
N THR A 534 -2.73 -20.40 6.89
CA THR A 534 -4.06 -19.94 7.32
C THR A 534 -4.05 -19.49 8.77
N GLY A 535 -3.44 -20.27 9.66
CA GLY A 535 -3.30 -19.91 11.08
C GLY A 535 -2.46 -18.66 11.30
N LEU A 536 -1.36 -18.48 10.56
CA LEU A 536 -0.56 -17.25 10.56
C LEU A 536 -1.38 -16.03 10.11
N ALA A 537 -2.24 -16.16 9.10
CA ALA A 537 -3.12 -15.06 8.68
C ALA A 537 -4.22 -14.73 9.71
N SER A 538 -4.67 -15.71 10.51
CA SER A 538 -5.56 -15.45 11.65
C SER A 538 -4.81 -14.76 12.80
N LEU A 539 -3.58 -15.21 13.10
CA LEU A 539 -2.68 -14.58 14.08
C LEU A 539 -2.39 -13.12 13.70
N TYR A 540 -2.13 -12.84 12.42
CA TYR A 540 -1.90 -11.49 11.91
C TYR A 540 -3.01 -10.52 12.34
N ARG A 541 -4.28 -10.92 12.20
CA ARG A 541 -5.44 -10.11 12.58
C ARG A 541 -5.60 -9.96 14.09
N GLU A 542 -5.45 -11.07 14.84
CA GLU A 542 -5.61 -11.06 16.30
C GLU A 542 -4.50 -10.29 17.01
N LEU A 543 -3.25 -10.44 16.56
CA LEU A 543 -2.12 -9.67 17.07
C LEU A 543 -2.27 -8.18 16.73
N ALA A 544 -2.73 -7.83 15.52
CA ALA A 544 -3.00 -6.44 15.16
C ALA A 544 -4.08 -5.79 16.01
N PHE A 545 -5.12 -6.55 16.38
CA PHE A 545 -6.15 -6.06 17.28
C PHE A 545 -5.59 -5.68 18.65
N ASN A 546 -4.70 -6.52 19.19
CA ASN A 546 -4.16 -6.38 20.54
C ASN A 546 -2.87 -5.54 20.61
N ALA A 547 -2.28 -5.16 19.47
CA ALA A 547 -1.03 -4.42 19.41
C ALA A 547 -1.10 -3.12 20.24
N ALA A 548 -0.01 -2.80 20.93
CA ALA A 548 0.09 -1.52 21.64
C ALA A 548 -0.15 -0.36 20.66
N GLY A 549 -1.01 0.58 21.04
CA GLY A 549 -1.40 1.69 20.17
C GLY A 549 -2.49 1.37 19.14
N SER A 550 -3.00 0.13 19.08
CA SER A 550 -4.18 -0.25 18.28
C SER A 550 -5.39 0.63 18.62
N ARG A 551 -6.17 0.98 17.60
CA ARG A 551 -7.32 1.89 17.71
C ARG A 551 -8.54 1.28 17.03
N GLY A 552 -9.53 0.87 17.82
CA GLY A 552 -10.81 0.38 17.29
C GLY A 552 -11.58 1.40 16.45
N THR A 553 -11.26 2.70 16.58
CA THR A 553 -11.85 3.79 15.79
C THR A 553 -11.43 3.78 14.32
N LEU A 554 -10.38 3.05 13.93
CA LEU A 554 -9.94 2.92 12.53
C LEU A 554 -10.98 2.20 11.67
N ALA A 555 -11.88 1.41 12.27
CA ALA A 555 -13.00 0.80 11.56
C ALA A 555 -13.98 1.83 10.96
N GLY A 556 -13.94 3.09 11.40
CA GLY A 556 -14.86 4.15 10.99
C GLY A 556 -16.25 4.01 11.63
N GLN A 557 -17.11 5.00 11.41
CA GLN A 557 -18.51 4.98 11.83
C GLN A 557 -19.37 4.14 10.85
N PRO A 558 -20.61 3.76 11.19
CA PRO A 558 -21.46 2.98 10.28
C PRO A 558 -21.61 3.59 8.87
N ASP A 559 -21.60 4.91 8.76
CA ASP A 559 -21.67 5.70 7.53
C ASP A 559 -20.32 5.86 6.80
N ASP A 560 -19.24 5.30 7.35
CA ASP A 560 -17.93 5.13 6.70
C ASP A 560 -17.71 3.70 6.19
N ARG A 561 -18.58 2.76 6.58
CA ARG A 561 -18.41 1.31 6.36
C ARG A 561 -19.08 0.84 5.07
N ASN A 562 -20.11 0.00 5.19
CA ASN A 562 -20.90 -0.49 4.06
C ASN A 562 -21.93 0.58 3.71
N THR A 563 -21.80 1.21 2.54
CA THR A 563 -22.67 2.35 2.20
C THR A 563 -23.26 2.25 0.79
N GLU A 564 -24.36 2.96 0.58
CA GLU A 564 -24.80 3.42 -0.72
C GLU A 564 -24.68 4.95 -0.71
N LEU A 565 -23.81 5.50 -1.56
CA LEU A 565 -23.54 6.94 -1.63
C LEU A 565 -24.21 7.52 -2.87
N LEU A 566 -25.22 8.37 -2.68
CA LEU A 566 -26.02 8.91 -3.78
C LEU A 566 -25.34 10.15 -4.39
N LEU A 567 -25.45 10.29 -5.71
CA LEU A 567 -25.04 11.45 -6.49
C LEU A 567 -26.11 11.79 -7.53
N ARG A 568 -26.19 13.04 -7.96
CA ARG A 568 -27.00 13.40 -9.14
C ARG A 568 -26.26 12.96 -10.40
N LYS A 569 -26.97 12.30 -11.31
CA LYS A 569 -26.50 12.08 -12.68
C LYS A 569 -26.69 13.39 -13.44
N ARG A 570 -25.62 13.92 -14.02
CA ARG A 570 -25.65 15.19 -14.77
C ARG A 570 -25.54 14.95 -16.27
#